data_AF-A0A2J7PWL1-F1
#
_entry.id   AF-A0A2J7PWL1-F1
#
_cell.length_a   1.000
_cell.length_b   1.000
_cell.length_c   1.000
_cell.angle_alpha   90.00
_cell.angle_beta   90.00
_cell.angle_gamma   90.00
#
_symmetry.space_group_name_H-M   'P 1'
#
loop_
_entity.id
_entity.type
_entity.pdbx_description
1 polymer ?
#
loop_
_entity_poly.entity_id
_entity_poly.type
_entity_poly.pdbx_seq_one_letter_code
_entity_poly.pdbx_strand_id
1 'polypeptide(L)'
;MRRIAAKFVPRLLQNEQKQHRLEEFLAKNKMAVVPHPQYLPDLAPCDFFLFPKMKIKLKGRRFDTVEKIQAETQTVLNTLTKKDFQDAFEKW
;
A
#
# COMPACT_ATOMS: atom_id res chain seq x y z
N MET A 1 -23.42 -45.52 0.14
CA MET A 1 -22.82 -44.35 0.83
C MET A 1 -22.30 -43.36 -0.21
N ARG A 2 -22.84 -42.13 -0.30
CA ARG A 2 -22.29 -41.07 -1.16
C ARG A 2 -21.24 -40.27 -0.38
N ARG A 3 -20.00 -40.23 -0.86
CA ARG A 3 -18.99 -39.30 -0.35
C ARG A 3 -19.16 -37.98 -1.10
N ILE A 4 -19.54 -36.92 -0.40
CA ILE A 4 -19.54 -35.56 -0.96
C ILE A 4 -18.18 -34.94 -0.60
N ALA A 5 -17.41 -34.54 -1.61
CA ALA A 5 -16.19 -33.78 -1.44
C ALA A 5 -16.48 -32.30 -1.78
N ALA A 6 -16.30 -31.41 -0.80
CA ALA A 6 -16.32 -29.98 -1.06
C ALA A 6 -15.02 -29.61 -1.79
N LYS A 7 -15.10 -29.35 -3.10
CA LYS A 7 -13.99 -28.78 -3.86
C LYS A 7 -13.90 -27.30 -3.52
N PHE A 8 -12.86 -26.91 -2.79
CA PHE A 8 -12.52 -25.50 -2.64
C PHE A 8 -11.91 -25.02 -3.96
N VAL A 9 -12.74 -24.43 -4.82
CA VAL A 9 -12.28 -23.77 -6.03
C VAL A 9 -12.17 -22.28 -5.70
N PRO A 10 -10.95 -21.71 -5.59
CA PRO A 10 -10.80 -20.28 -5.41
C PRO A 10 -11.36 -19.59 -6.65
N ARG A 11 -12.57 -19.04 -6.55
CA ARG A 11 -13.13 -18.20 -7.61
C ARG A 11 -12.38 -16.87 -7.57
N LEU A 12 -11.59 -16.61 -8.61
CA LEU A 12 -11.02 -15.27 -8.81
C LEU A 12 -12.18 -14.29 -8.94
N LEU A 13 -12.17 -13.27 -8.09
CA LEU A 13 -13.20 -12.24 -8.12
C LEU A 13 -13.07 -11.40 -9.39
N GLN A 14 -14.22 -11.09 -9.99
CA GLN A 14 -14.31 -10.07 -11.02
C GLN A 14 -13.99 -8.70 -10.42
N ASN A 15 -13.54 -7.75 -11.25
CA ASN A 15 -13.12 -6.43 -10.78
C ASN A 15 -14.26 -5.68 -10.07
N GLU A 16 -15.49 -5.80 -10.55
CA GLU A 16 -16.69 -5.23 -9.91
C GLU A 16 -16.90 -5.80 -8.50
N GLN A 17 -16.74 -7.10 -8.32
CA GLN A 17 -16.86 -7.76 -7.01
C GLN A 17 -15.76 -7.30 -6.04
N LYS A 18 -14.55 -7.04 -6.55
CA LYS A 18 -13.46 -6.46 -5.73
C LYS A 18 -13.78 -5.03 -5.32
N GLN A 19 -14.29 -4.23 -6.25
CA GLN A 19 -14.65 -2.83 -6.02
C GLN A 19 -15.78 -2.71 -4.98
N HIS A 20 -16.85 -3.48 -5.13
CA HIS A 20 -17.96 -3.52 -4.18
C HIS A 20 -17.49 -3.86 -2.76
N ARG A 21 -16.64 -4.88 -2.62
CA ARG A 21 -16.10 -5.25 -1.29
C ARG A 21 -15.21 -4.18 -0.68
N LEU A 22 -14.46 -3.45 -1.50
CA LEU A 22 -13.66 -2.32 -1.04
C LEU A 22 -14.57 -1.20 -0.54
N GLU A 23 -15.63 -0.86 -1.28
CA GLU A 23 -16.61 0.17 -0.90
C GLU A 23 -17.34 -0.17 0.39
N GLU A 24 -17.82 -1.42 0.54
CA GLU A 24 -18.44 -1.91 1.77
C GLU A 24 -17.48 -1.78 2.97
N PHE A 25 -16.21 -2.14 2.78
CA PHE A 25 -15.20 -2.01 3.82
C PHE A 25 -14.96 -0.55 4.21
N LEU A 26 -14.83 0.35 3.23
CA LEU A 26 -14.61 1.78 3.48
C LEU A 26 -15.81 2.41 4.20
N ALA A 27 -17.02 2.09 3.77
CA ALA A 27 -18.26 2.53 4.41
C ALA A 27 -18.36 2.02 5.86
N LYS A 28 -18.07 0.74 6.09
CA LYS A 28 -18.08 0.12 7.42
C LYS A 28 -17.11 0.80 8.38
N ASN A 29 -15.94 1.23 7.89
CA ASN A 29 -14.91 1.90 8.69
C ASN A 29 -15.03 3.44 8.69
N LYS A 30 -16.07 4.00 8.05
CA LYS A 30 -16.29 5.46 7.95
C LYS A 30 -15.08 6.22 7.36
N MET A 31 -14.39 5.59 6.40
CA MET A 31 -13.24 6.21 5.73
C MET A 31 -13.71 7.05 4.56
N ALA A 32 -13.34 8.33 4.56
CA ALA A 32 -13.57 9.20 3.41
C ALA A 32 -12.60 8.85 2.29
N VAL A 33 -13.14 8.66 1.08
CA VAL A 33 -12.33 8.43 -0.13
C VAL A 33 -12.10 9.76 -0.81
N VAL A 34 -10.83 10.15 -0.95
CA VAL A 34 -10.45 11.32 -1.73
C VAL A 34 -10.42 10.91 -3.22
N PRO A 35 -11.09 11.63 -4.13
CA PRO A 35 -11.03 11.33 -5.54
C PRO A 35 -9.59 11.44 -6.04
N HIS A 36 -9.08 10.38 -6.65
CA HIS A 36 -7.75 10.35 -7.26
C HIS A 36 -7.90 10.11 -8.77
N PRO A 37 -7.35 10.98 -9.63
CA PRO A 37 -7.40 10.82 -11.06
C PRO A 37 -6.59 9.60 -11.50
N GLN A 38 -7.01 8.98 -12.61
CA GLN A 38 -6.32 7.80 -13.13
C GLN A 38 -4.91 8.16 -13.62
N TYR A 39 -3.95 7.29 -13.31
CA TYR A 39 -2.56 7.35 -13.81
C TYR A 39 -1.77 8.63 -13.48
N LEU A 40 -2.06 9.29 -12.34
CA LEU A 40 -1.29 10.45 -11.87
C LEU A 40 -0.48 10.13 -10.61
N PRO A 41 0.66 9.41 -10.75
CA PRO A 41 1.54 9.09 -9.63
C PRO A 41 2.12 10.35 -8.97
N ASP A 42 2.29 11.45 -9.73
CA ASP A 42 2.79 12.72 -9.19
C ASP A 42 1.83 13.36 -8.16
N LEU A 43 0.57 12.91 -8.12
CA LEU A 43 -0.43 13.34 -7.15
C LEU A 43 -0.58 12.36 -5.99
N ALA A 44 0.27 11.35 -5.84
CA ALA A 44 0.24 10.45 -4.70
C ALA A 44 1.39 10.78 -3.74
N PRO A 45 1.12 11.19 -2.48
CA PRO A 45 2.16 11.46 -1.48
C PRO A 45 3.15 10.31 -1.28
N CYS A 46 2.69 9.07 -1.47
CA CYS A 46 3.57 7.90 -1.41
C CYS A 46 4.62 7.90 -2.55
N ASP A 47 4.22 8.26 -3.77
CA ASP A 47 5.05 8.16 -4.96
C ASP A 47 6.06 9.31 -5.07
N PHE A 48 5.69 10.55 -4.74
CA PHE A 48 6.61 11.69 -4.83
C PHE A 48 7.44 11.92 -3.56
N PHE A 49 6.97 11.51 -2.38
CA PHE A 49 7.65 11.78 -1.11
C PHE A 49 8.20 10.52 -0.43
N LEU A 50 7.37 9.52 -0.14
CA LEU A 50 7.78 8.38 0.69
C LEU A 50 8.75 7.44 -0.02
N PHE A 51 8.38 6.95 -1.21
CA PHE A 51 9.18 5.98 -1.95
C PHE A 51 10.53 6.53 -2.41
N PRO A 52 10.67 7.79 -2.85
CA PRO A 52 11.99 8.34 -3.17
C PRO A 52 12.94 8.34 -1.96
N LYS A 53 12.46 8.72 -0.77
CA LYS A 53 13.28 8.71 0.46
C LYS A 53 13.79 7.31 0.81
N MET A 54 12.92 6.29 0.70
CA MET A 54 13.31 4.89 0.87
C MET A 54 14.27 4.41 -0.21
N LYS A 55 13.94 4.65 -1.49
CA LYS A 55 14.76 4.23 -2.62
C LYS A 55 16.17 4.79 -2.54
N ILE A 56 16.35 6.07 -2.21
CA ILE A 56 17.69 6.68 -2.08
C ILE A 56 18.55 5.96 -1.05
N LYS A 57 17.98 5.56 0.08
CA LYS A 57 18.71 4.89 1.17
C LYS A 57 19.00 3.41 0.88
N LEU A 58 18.09 2.75 0.17
CA LEU A 58 18.19 1.32 -0.15
C LEU A 58 18.92 1.04 -1.48
N LYS A 59 19.05 2.04 -2.35
CA LYS A 59 19.64 1.88 -3.69
C LYS A 59 21.07 1.36 -3.61
N GLY A 60 21.36 0.35 -4.44
CA GLY A 60 22.69 -0.26 -4.55
C GLY A 60 23.05 -1.22 -3.42
N ARG A 61 22.23 -1.34 -2.38
CA ARG A 61 22.43 -2.33 -1.31
C ARG A 61 21.85 -3.68 -1.73
N ARG A 62 22.54 -4.76 -1.39
CA ARG A 62 22.04 -6.13 -1.50
C ARG A 62 21.74 -6.64 -0.10
N PHE A 63 20.64 -7.36 0.01
CA PHE A 63 20.19 -7.94 1.27
C PHE A 63 19.96 -9.43 1.06
N ASP A 64 20.47 -10.24 1.98
CA ASP A 64 20.38 -11.70 1.88
C ASP A 64 19.03 -12.24 2.36
N THR A 65 18.33 -11.48 3.20
CA THR A 65 17.06 -11.91 3.82
C THR A 65 16.04 -10.77 3.86
N VAL A 66 14.76 -11.15 3.95
CA VAL A 66 13.65 -10.20 4.01
C VAL A 66 13.68 -9.38 5.30
N GLU A 67 14.10 -9.99 6.41
CA GLU A 67 14.17 -9.34 7.72
C GLU A 67 15.18 -8.18 7.71
N LYS A 68 16.31 -8.33 7.00
CA LYS A 68 17.29 -7.25 6.83
C LYS A 68 16.70 -6.09 6.03
N ILE A 69 15.95 -6.38 4.96
CA ILE A 69 15.28 -5.34 4.14
C ILE A 69 14.25 -4.60 4.99
N GLN A 70 13.45 -5.33 5.78
CA GLN A 70 12.44 -4.76 6.66
C GLN A 70 13.07 -3.88 7.73
N ALA A 71 14.14 -4.35 8.38
CA ALA A 71 14.85 -3.58 9.39
C ALA A 71 15.41 -2.26 8.83
N GLU A 72 16.07 -2.30 7.67
CA GLU A 72 16.60 -1.10 7.02
C GLU A 72 15.50 -0.19 6.48
N THR A 73 14.39 -0.75 6.02
CA THR A 73 13.22 0.06 5.65
C THR A 73 12.66 0.77 6.88
N GLN A 74 12.54 0.07 8.00
CA GLN A 74 12.03 0.63 9.25
C GLN A 74 12.95 1.72 9.80
N THR A 75 14.27 1.58 9.70
CA THR A 75 15.19 2.64 10.13
C THR A 75 14.98 3.90 9.30
N VAL A 76 14.82 3.80 7.97
CA VAL A 76 14.49 4.95 7.11
C VAL A 76 13.16 5.58 7.51
N LEU A 77 12.13 4.79 7.77
CA LEU A 77 10.83 5.30 8.21
C LEU A 77 10.93 6.06 9.54
N ASN A 78 11.72 5.54 10.49
CA ASN A 78 11.95 6.18 11.79
C ASN A 78 12.72 7.51 11.69
N THR A 79 13.44 7.76 10.58
CA THR A 79 14.08 9.07 10.35
C THR A 79 13.10 10.14 9.90
N LEU A 80 11.88 9.78 9.46
CA LEU A 80 10.88 10.74 8.99
C LEU A 80 10.21 11.40 10.18
N THR A 81 10.23 12.73 10.21
CA THR A 81 9.58 13.51 11.27
C THR A 81 8.14 13.83 10.90
N LYS A 82 7.33 14.19 11.90
CA LYS A 82 5.96 14.70 11.65
C LYS A 82 5.96 15.89 10.67
N LYS A 83 6.97 16.76 10.76
CA LYS A 83 7.12 17.91 9.87
C LYS A 83 7.33 17.48 8.42
N ASP A 84 8.13 16.44 8.16
CA ASP A 84 8.32 15.93 6.81
C ASP A 84 7.00 15.50 6.16
N PHE A 85 6.12 14.85 6.93
CA PHE A 85 4.79 14.47 6.45
C PHE A 85 3.90 15.69 6.23
N GLN A 86 3.87 16.64 7.17
CA GLN A 86 3.09 17.87 7.02
C GLN A 86 3.51 18.64 5.76
N ASP A 87 4.80 18.89 5.60
CA ASP A 87 5.36 19.59 4.43
C ASP A 87 5.05 18.85 3.12
N ALA A 88 4.90 17.51 3.13
CA ALA A 88 4.51 16.73 1.96
C ALA A 88 3.02 16.87 1.63
N PHE A 89 2.15 16.88 2.64
CA PHE A 89 0.70 17.07 2.46
C PHE A 89 0.33 18.52 2.14
N GLU A 90 1.12 19.51 2.58
CA GLU A 90 0.93 20.91 2.17
C GLU A 90 1.28 21.17 0.70
N LYS A 91 2.17 20.35 0.12
CA LYS A 91 2.56 20.41 -1.29
C LYS A 91 1.64 19.63 -2.22
N TRP A 92 0.76 18.80 -1.66
CA TRP A 92 -0.17 17.93 -2.38
C TRP A 92 -1.50 18.65 -2.61
#